data_AF-A0A4U0XU12-F1
#
_entry.id   AF-A0A4U0XU12-F1
#
_cell.length_a   1.000
_cell.length_b   1.000
_cell.length_c   1.000
_cell.angle_alpha   90.00
_cell.angle_beta   90.00
_cell.angle_gamma   90.00
#
_symmetry.space_group_name_H-M   'P 1'
#
loop_
_entity.id
_entity.type
_entity.pdbx_description
1 polymer ?
#
loop_
_entity_poly.entity_id
_entity_poly.type
_entity_poly.pdbx_seq_one_letter_code
_entity_poly.pdbx_strand_id
1 'polypeptide(L)'
;MFMSTALLHRRISVLDLAKNWFVSFFGNLAGSLFFMAIITGYGGVFEETEIYRQAAVTLAVQKAQTPHWHQIFLRGIGANWLVCLAVFLSISSRDIASKIIAIWFPTATFVALAFDHVVANMFIIPQGIWCGAPFGAGYYIWKSMIPTLLGNIVGGGLFVGAAYWYLYLTGEVGVSVGFDTGSLATAMEAGGPMRKSPTEKKRDAQHQNGGTIVGVDPEEEQQEQRQLPQSGSQMMSAIGRELSDDSPYAKTHAERVKLGKGESPDEKV
;
A
#
# COMPACT_ATOMS: atom_id res chain seq x y z
N MET A 1 -6.33 4.09 -7.32
CA MET A 1 -6.21 2.63 -7.53
C MET A 1 -7.20 1.85 -6.65
N PHE A 2 -6.94 1.61 -5.35
CA PHE A 2 -7.75 0.68 -4.55
C PHE A 2 -9.25 0.97 -4.49
N MET A 3 -9.63 2.21 -4.17
CA MET A 3 -11.05 2.59 -4.14
C MET A 3 -11.70 2.42 -5.51
N SER A 4 -10.98 2.71 -6.59
CA SER A 4 -11.46 2.50 -7.96
C SER A 4 -11.66 1.01 -8.27
N THR A 5 -10.70 0.16 -7.90
CA THR A 5 -10.81 -1.30 -8.04
C THR A 5 -11.97 -1.87 -7.22
N ALA A 6 -12.14 -1.42 -5.97
CA ALA A 6 -13.25 -1.83 -5.10
C ALA A 6 -14.62 -1.39 -5.64
N LEU A 7 -14.70 -0.19 -6.21
CA LEU A 7 -15.91 0.32 -6.86
C LEU A 7 -16.27 -0.51 -8.10
N LEU A 8 -15.29 -0.79 -8.97
CA LEU A 8 -15.50 -1.61 -10.17
C LEU A 8 -15.92 -3.04 -9.82
N HIS A 9 -15.38 -3.58 -8.72
CA HIS A 9 -15.78 -4.87 -8.16
C HIS A 9 -17.06 -4.80 -7.29
N ARG A 10 -17.79 -3.66 -7.33
CA ARG A 10 -19.09 -3.43 -6.68
C ARG A 10 -19.11 -3.68 -5.16
N ARG A 11 -17.99 -3.41 -4.48
CA ARG A 11 -17.88 -3.59 -3.01
C ARG A 11 -18.19 -2.35 -2.21
N ILE A 12 -18.13 -1.21 -2.86
CA ILE A 12 -18.36 0.09 -2.24
C ILE A 12 -19.29 0.91 -3.13
N SER A 13 -20.00 1.87 -2.54
CA SER A 13 -20.75 2.84 -3.32
C SER A 13 -19.83 3.95 -3.87
N VAL A 14 -20.31 4.67 -4.88
CA VAL A 14 -19.63 5.88 -5.38
C VAL A 14 -19.47 6.92 -4.27
N LEU A 15 -20.43 6.98 -3.34
CA LEU A 15 -20.41 7.89 -2.21
C LEU A 15 -19.32 7.52 -1.20
N ASP A 16 -19.05 6.24 -0.97
CA ASP A 16 -17.94 5.80 -0.10
C ASP A 16 -16.58 6.13 -0.72
N LEU A 17 -16.45 5.97 -2.04
CA LEU A 17 -15.27 6.41 -2.78
C LEU A 17 -15.06 7.92 -2.62
N ALA A 18 -16.11 8.72 -2.83
CA ALA A 18 -16.04 10.17 -2.71
C ALA A 18 -15.70 10.63 -1.29
N LYS A 19 -16.31 10.02 -0.26
CA LYS A 19 -16.00 10.29 1.15
C LYS A 19 -14.53 10.01 1.47
N ASN A 20 -14.02 8.85 1.07
CA ASN A 20 -12.63 8.48 1.33
C ASN A 20 -11.66 9.44 0.65
N TRP A 21 -11.89 9.74 -0.64
CA TRP A 21 -11.06 10.68 -1.38
C TRP A 21 -11.12 12.09 -0.79
N PHE A 22 -12.29 12.55 -0.37
CA PHE A 22 -12.45 13.85 0.26
C PHE A 22 -11.66 13.94 1.57
N VAL A 23 -11.87 13.00 2.50
CA VAL A 23 -11.18 13.00 3.80
C VAL A 23 -9.67 12.87 3.62
N SER A 24 -9.21 11.96 2.76
CA SER A 24 -7.78 11.79 2.47
C SER A 24 -7.17 13.03 1.84
N PHE A 25 -7.85 13.65 0.87
CA PHE A 25 -7.37 14.85 0.20
C PHE A 25 -7.18 16.01 1.18
N PHE A 26 -8.20 16.30 2.01
CA PHE A 26 -8.12 17.41 2.97
C PHE A 26 -7.21 17.10 4.15
N GLY A 27 -7.11 15.84 4.58
CA GLY A 27 -6.11 15.41 5.58
C GLY A 27 -4.68 15.62 5.08
N ASN A 28 -4.39 15.22 3.85
CA ASN A 28 -3.10 15.45 3.21
C ASN A 28 -2.81 16.94 3.03
N LEU A 29 -3.80 17.72 2.59
CA LEU A 29 -3.64 19.17 2.45
C LEU A 29 -3.34 19.84 3.80
N ALA A 30 -4.11 19.50 4.84
CA ALA A 30 -3.90 20.03 6.19
C ALA A 30 -2.52 19.66 6.73
N GLY A 31 -2.08 18.41 6.56
CA GLY A 31 -0.74 17.97 6.98
C GLY A 31 0.38 18.68 6.21
N SER A 32 0.25 18.82 4.90
CA SER A 32 1.23 19.54 4.06
C SER A 32 1.31 21.02 4.42
N LEU A 33 0.17 21.69 4.67
CA LEU A 33 0.14 23.09 5.10
C LEU A 33 0.66 23.26 6.52
N PHE A 34 0.40 22.32 7.43
CA PHE A 34 0.98 22.32 8.77
C PHE A 34 2.51 22.24 8.70
N PHE A 35 3.03 21.27 7.93
CA PHE A 35 4.48 21.11 7.78
C PHE A 35 5.09 22.36 7.13
N MET A 36 4.45 22.86 6.07
CA MET A 36 4.86 24.08 5.38
C MET A 36 4.90 25.30 6.31
N ALA A 37 3.81 25.60 7.01
CA ALA A 37 3.69 26.82 7.81
C ALA A 37 4.48 26.73 9.13
N ILE A 38 4.35 25.62 9.87
CA ILE A 38 4.91 25.50 11.22
C ILE A 38 6.38 25.07 11.18
N ILE A 39 6.69 24.01 10.43
CA ILE A 39 8.04 23.42 10.46
C ILE A 39 8.99 24.18 9.54
N THR A 40 8.61 24.45 8.29
CA THR A 40 9.52 25.09 7.32
C THR A 40 9.40 26.60 7.23
N GLY A 41 8.19 27.14 7.40
CA GLY A 41 7.88 28.58 7.35
C GLY A 41 8.36 29.30 8.60
N TYR A 42 7.65 29.14 9.72
CA TYR A 42 8.06 29.72 11.01
C TYR A 42 9.40 29.17 11.53
N GLY A 43 9.77 27.95 11.14
CA GLY A 43 11.10 27.41 11.42
C GLY A 43 12.23 28.04 10.60
N GLY A 44 11.92 28.93 9.63
CA GLY A 44 12.91 29.70 8.87
C GLY A 44 13.77 28.89 7.90
N VAL A 45 13.46 27.61 7.67
CA VAL A 45 14.31 26.64 6.95
C VAL A 45 14.70 27.12 5.54
N PHE A 46 13.80 27.81 4.86
CA PHE A 46 14.03 28.32 3.51
C PHE A 46 14.39 29.81 3.47
N GLU A 47 14.20 30.54 4.57
CA GLU A 47 14.46 31.98 4.67
C GLU A 47 15.91 32.28 5.11
N GLU A 48 16.56 31.34 5.81
CA GLU A 48 17.92 31.49 6.32
C GLU A 48 18.96 31.66 5.20
N THR A 49 18.77 31.00 4.06
CA THR A 49 19.68 31.07 2.90
C THR A 49 18.93 31.39 1.62
N GLU A 50 19.39 32.44 0.91
CA GLU A 50 18.75 32.93 -0.31
C GLU A 50 18.62 31.86 -1.41
N ILE A 51 19.59 30.95 -1.51
CA ILE A 51 19.58 29.85 -2.50
C ILE A 51 18.36 28.94 -2.29
N TYR A 52 18.02 28.62 -1.04
CA TYR A 52 16.86 27.76 -0.75
C TYR A 52 15.54 28.48 -1.03
N ARG A 53 15.45 29.77 -0.67
CA ARG A 53 14.31 30.61 -1.01
C ARG A 53 14.06 30.65 -2.51
N GLN A 54 15.11 30.92 -3.29
CA GLN A 54 15.03 30.97 -4.76
C GLN A 54 14.69 29.62 -5.36
N ALA A 55 15.21 28.52 -4.83
CA ALA A 55 14.89 27.18 -5.28
C ALA A 55 13.40 26.86 -5.07
N ALA A 56 12.84 27.20 -3.91
CA ALA A 56 11.41 27.02 -3.62
C ALA A 56 10.52 27.82 -4.58
N VAL A 57 10.85 29.10 -4.82
CA VAL A 57 10.13 29.95 -5.78
C VAL A 57 10.22 29.39 -7.20
N THR A 58 11.42 28.98 -7.63
CA THR A 58 11.66 28.42 -8.96
C THR A 58 10.85 27.15 -9.19
N LEU A 59 10.83 26.22 -8.22
CA LEU A 59 10.05 24.99 -8.31
C LEU A 59 8.55 25.29 -8.39
N ALA A 60 8.04 26.25 -7.61
CA ALA A 60 6.64 26.63 -7.65
C ALA A 60 6.24 27.24 -9.00
N VAL A 61 7.08 28.11 -9.58
CA VAL A 61 6.87 28.69 -10.92
C VAL A 61 6.90 27.61 -12.00
N GLN A 62 7.89 26.72 -11.98
CA GLN A 62 8.04 25.63 -12.95
C GLN A 62 6.88 24.62 -12.92
N LYS A 63 6.19 24.48 -11.78
CA LYS A 63 5.06 23.56 -11.62
C LYS A 63 3.70 24.22 -11.86
N ALA A 64 3.51 25.46 -11.42
CA ALA A 64 2.20 26.11 -11.46
C ALA A 64 2.03 27.13 -12.60
N GLN A 65 3.10 27.82 -13.00
CA GLN A 65 3.02 28.96 -13.92
C GLN A 65 3.53 28.64 -15.32
N THR A 66 4.72 28.03 -15.44
CA THR A 66 5.35 27.74 -16.75
C THR A 66 4.53 26.78 -17.63
N PRO A 67 4.06 25.61 -17.15
CA PRO A 67 3.35 24.67 -17.99
C PRO A 67 1.90 25.08 -18.26
N HIS A 68 1.40 24.76 -19.44
CA HIS A 68 -0.02 24.96 -19.77
C HIS A 68 -0.92 24.00 -18.99
N TRP A 69 -2.22 24.33 -18.89
CA TRP A 69 -3.18 23.56 -18.09
C TRP A 69 -3.24 22.07 -18.50
N HIS A 70 -3.29 21.78 -19.80
CA HIS A 70 -3.29 20.41 -20.31
C HIS A 70 -1.99 19.65 -20.01
N GLN A 71 -0.84 20.34 -19.99
CA GLN A 71 0.45 19.72 -19.69
C GLN A 71 0.50 19.24 -18.24
N ILE A 72 -0.01 20.06 -17.31
CA ILE A 72 -0.11 19.70 -15.88
C ILE A 72 -1.02 18.49 -15.71
N PHE A 73 -2.16 18.46 -16.42
CA PHE A 73 -3.06 17.31 -16.40
C PHE A 73 -2.37 16.02 -16.90
N LEU A 74 -1.70 16.06 -18.05
CA LEU A 74 -1.01 14.89 -18.61
C LEU A 74 0.16 14.42 -17.73
N ARG A 75 0.95 15.35 -17.17
CA ARG A 75 1.97 15.05 -16.17
C ARG A 75 1.36 14.40 -14.92
N GLY A 76 0.16 14.84 -14.53
CA GLY A 76 -0.62 14.24 -13.45
C GLY A 76 -0.98 12.77 -13.69
N ILE A 77 -1.32 12.41 -14.94
CA ILE A 77 -1.59 11.01 -15.28
C ILE A 77 -0.33 10.16 -15.07
N GLY A 78 0.80 10.59 -15.63
CA GLY A 78 2.09 9.88 -15.49
C GLY A 78 2.55 9.74 -14.05
N ALA A 79 2.40 10.80 -13.24
CA ALA A 79 2.74 10.77 -11.81
C ALA A 79 2.00 9.64 -11.09
N ASN A 80 0.66 9.65 -11.14
CA ASN A 80 -0.10 8.72 -10.32
C ASN A 80 -0.16 7.31 -10.90
N TRP A 81 0.17 7.14 -12.19
CA TRP A 81 0.46 5.82 -12.75
C TRP A 81 1.67 5.20 -12.02
N LEU A 82 2.80 5.90 -11.99
CA LEU A 82 4.02 5.40 -11.33
C LEU A 82 3.84 5.23 -9.81
N VAL A 83 3.14 6.15 -9.14
CA VAL A 83 2.84 6.02 -7.71
C VAL A 83 1.99 4.79 -7.43
N CYS A 84 0.92 4.57 -8.21
CA CYS A 84 0.08 3.38 -8.02
C CYS A 84 0.83 2.08 -8.37
N LEU A 85 1.71 2.11 -9.37
CA LEU A 85 2.58 0.98 -9.69
C LEU A 85 3.56 0.66 -8.56
N ALA A 86 4.21 1.67 -7.96
CA ALA A 86 5.07 1.49 -6.79
C ALA A 86 4.33 0.82 -5.63
N VAL A 87 3.10 1.27 -5.35
CA VAL A 87 2.27 0.68 -4.29
C VAL A 87 1.90 -0.78 -4.63
N PHE A 88 1.54 -1.07 -5.88
CA PHE A 88 1.24 -2.43 -6.32
C PHE A 88 2.46 -3.36 -6.20
N LEU A 89 3.63 -2.93 -6.64
CA LEU A 89 4.88 -3.69 -6.53
C LEU A 89 5.27 -3.93 -5.06
N SER A 90 5.06 -2.93 -4.20
CA SER A 90 5.32 -3.05 -2.76
C SER A 90 4.40 -4.09 -2.10
N ILE A 91 3.12 -4.12 -2.46
CA ILE A 91 2.18 -5.12 -1.92
C ILE A 91 2.48 -6.52 -2.45
N SER A 92 2.98 -6.62 -3.69
CA SER A 92 3.41 -7.88 -4.29
C SER A 92 4.71 -8.44 -3.68
N SER A 93 5.45 -7.60 -2.94
CA SER A 93 6.72 -7.98 -2.30
C SER A 93 6.52 -8.57 -0.91
N ARG A 94 7.31 -9.58 -0.54
CA ARG A 94 7.20 -10.29 0.75
C ARG A 94 8.04 -9.68 1.87
N ASP A 95 9.27 -9.29 1.57
CA ASP A 95 10.22 -8.72 2.52
C ASP A 95 10.30 -7.19 2.43
N ILE A 96 10.80 -6.56 3.49
CA ILE A 96 10.88 -5.10 3.62
C ILE A 96 11.86 -4.49 2.62
N ALA A 97 13.00 -5.14 2.36
CA ALA A 97 14.01 -4.61 1.44
C ALA A 97 13.45 -4.51 0.02
N SER A 98 12.76 -5.56 -0.45
CA SER A 98 12.05 -5.56 -1.74
C SER A 98 10.97 -4.49 -1.81
N LYS A 99 10.22 -4.25 -0.71
CA LYS A 99 9.22 -3.16 -0.66
C LYS A 99 9.84 -1.78 -0.83
N ILE A 100 10.97 -1.53 -0.19
CA ILE A 100 11.71 -0.26 -0.30
C ILE A 100 12.18 -0.06 -1.74
N ILE A 101 12.83 -1.08 -2.32
CA ILE A 101 13.34 -1.01 -3.70
C ILE A 101 12.20 -0.86 -4.72
N ALA A 102 11.09 -1.58 -4.52
CA ALA A 102 9.89 -1.51 -5.36
C ALA A 102 9.25 -0.12 -5.39
N ILE A 103 9.29 0.61 -4.26
CA ILE A 103 8.79 1.99 -4.20
C ILE A 103 9.82 2.98 -4.73
N TRP A 104 11.10 2.75 -4.47
CA TRP A 104 12.19 3.66 -4.78
C TRP A 104 12.26 4.01 -6.27
N PHE A 105 12.35 3.01 -7.15
CA PHE A 105 12.55 3.27 -8.57
C PHE A 105 11.40 4.04 -9.24
N PRO A 106 10.12 3.61 -9.12
CA PRO A 106 9.04 4.35 -9.74
C PRO A 106 8.90 5.77 -9.15
N THR A 107 9.14 5.93 -7.85
CA THR A 107 9.07 7.25 -7.21
C THR A 107 10.21 8.15 -7.69
N ALA A 108 11.44 7.64 -7.76
CA ALA A 108 12.59 8.36 -8.29
C ALA A 108 12.37 8.76 -9.75
N THR A 109 11.82 7.87 -10.58
CA THR A 109 11.46 8.19 -11.97
C THR A 109 10.40 9.28 -12.06
N PHE A 110 9.35 9.24 -11.24
CA PHE A 110 8.31 10.28 -11.22
C PHE A 110 8.91 11.66 -10.90
N VAL A 111 9.82 11.72 -9.93
CA VAL A 111 10.52 12.96 -9.54
C VAL A 111 11.48 13.42 -10.64
N ALA A 112 12.28 12.51 -11.19
CA ALA A 112 13.26 12.82 -12.24
C ALA A 112 12.61 13.34 -13.53
N LEU A 113 11.43 12.83 -13.88
CA LEU A 113 10.65 13.29 -15.03
C LEU A 113 9.83 14.56 -14.74
N ALA A 114 9.92 15.11 -13.53
CA ALA A 114 9.21 16.30 -13.09
C ALA A 114 7.69 16.22 -13.29
N PHE A 115 7.09 15.05 -13.04
CA PHE A 115 5.64 14.92 -13.10
C PHE A 115 4.95 15.64 -11.93
N ASP A 116 3.65 15.88 -12.09
CA ASP A 116 2.84 16.62 -11.12
C ASP A 116 2.03 15.66 -10.26
N HIS A 117 2.35 15.62 -8.97
CA HIS A 117 1.62 14.82 -7.99
C HIS A 117 0.91 15.77 -7.03
N VAL A 118 -0.40 15.60 -6.87
CA VAL A 118 -1.26 16.57 -6.17
C VAL A 118 -0.80 16.77 -4.73
N VAL A 119 -0.48 15.68 -4.03
CA VAL A 119 -0.05 15.74 -2.62
C VAL A 119 1.35 16.34 -2.47
N ALA A 120 2.27 16.08 -3.40
CA ALA A 120 3.59 16.71 -3.36
C ALA A 120 3.48 18.22 -3.63
N ASN A 121 2.62 18.59 -4.59
CA ASN A 121 2.34 19.97 -4.94
C ASN A 121 1.61 20.74 -3.82
N MET A 122 0.88 20.05 -2.91
CA MET A 122 0.29 20.66 -1.70
C MET A 122 1.33 21.18 -0.71
N PHE A 123 2.59 20.73 -0.79
CA PHE A 123 3.70 21.28 -0.01
C PHE A 123 4.55 22.25 -0.86
N ILE A 124 5.03 21.78 -2.01
CA ILE A 124 6.04 22.51 -2.83
C ILE A 124 5.52 23.88 -3.27
N ILE A 125 4.27 23.96 -3.74
CA ILE A 125 3.74 25.22 -4.29
C ILE A 125 3.39 26.21 -3.17
N PRO A 126 2.66 25.82 -2.10
CA PRO A 126 2.47 26.71 -0.96
C PRO A 126 3.77 27.20 -0.33
N GLN A 127 4.80 26.35 -0.27
CA GLN A 127 6.12 26.77 0.21
C GLN A 127 6.77 27.82 -0.71
N GLY A 128 6.69 27.67 -2.03
CA GLY A 128 7.16 28.70 -2.94
C GLY A 128 6.36 30.01 -2.84
N ILE A 129 5.05 29.93 -2.59
CA ILE A 129 4.20 31.12 -2.33
C ILE A 129 4.65 31.83 -1.05
N TRP A 130 4.91 31.08 0.03
CA TRP A 130 5.45 31.62 1.29
C TRP A 130 6.79 32.33 1.06
N CYS A 131 7.67 31.74 0.25
CA CYS A 131 8.96 32.32 -0.12
C CYS A 131 8.88 33.50 -1.13
N GLY A 132 7.68 33.88 -1.59
CA GLY A 132 7.47 35.06 -2.46
C GLY A 132 7.26 34.77 -3.95
N ALA A 133 6.71 33.61 -4.32
CA ALA A 133 6.33 33.33 -5.72
C ALA A 133 5.31 34.37 -6.26
N PRO A 134 5.32 34.66 -7.57
CA PRO A 134 4.57 35.77 -8.17
C PRO A 134 3.06 35.50 -8.33
N PHE A 135 2.50 34.52 -7.61
CA PHE A 135 1.10 34.14 -7.68
C PHE A 135 0.56 33.67 -6.33
N GLY A 136 -0.75 33.83 -6.12
CA GLY A 136 -1.41 33.47 -4.86
C GLY A 136 -2.07 32.08 -4.87
N ALA A 137 -2.67 31.72 -3.72
CA ALA A 137 -3.34 30.44 -3.52
C ALA A 137 -4.49 30.19 -4.51
N GLY A 138 -5.28 31.21 -4.85
CA GLY A 138 -6.38 31.08 -5.84
C GLY A 138 -5.88 30.66 -7.23
N TYR A 139 -4.77 31.25 -7.69
CA TYR A 139 -4.13 30.86 -8.94
C TYR A 139 -3.62 29.42 -8.89
N TYR A 140 -2.96 29.04 -7.79
CA TYR A 140 -2.49 27.67 -7.57
C TYR A 140 -3.64 26.65 -7.65
N ILE A 141 -4.76 26.89 -6.98
CA ILE A 141 -5.91 25.98 -6.96
C ILE A 141 -6.44 25.76 -8.39
N TRP A 142 -6.70 26.84 -9.11
CA TRP A 142 -7.27 26.77 -10.47
C TRP A 142 -6.29 26.17 -11.49
N LYS A 143 -5.06 26.68 -11.51
CA LYS A 143 -4.11 26.43 -12.60
C LYS A 143 -3.32 25.14 -12.41
N SER A 144 -3.09 24.70 -11.18
CA SER A 144 -2.24 23.55 -10.87
C SER A 144 -3.01 22.46 -10.11
N MET A 145 -3.63 22.77 -8.97
CA MET A 145 -4.22 21.74 -8.10
C MET A 145 -5.33 20.94 -8.81
N ILE A 146 -6.29 21.61 -9.47
CA ILE A 146 -7.38 20.95 -10.18
C ILE A 146 -6.89 20.03 -11.32
N PRO A 147 -6.09 20.50 -12.30
CA PRO A 147 -5.62 19.63 -13.38
C PRO A 147 -4.74 18.49 -12.86
N THR A 148 -3.88 18.74 -11.86
CA THR A 148 -3.07 17.67 -11.26
C THR A 148 -3.95 16.62 -10.57
N LEU A 149 -4.97 17.03 -9.81
CA LEU A 149 -5.89 16.12 -9.15
C LEU A 149 -6.63 15.24 -10.17
N LEU A 150 -7.18 15.84 -11.22
CA LEU A 150 -7.87 15.11 -12.29
C LEU A 150 -6.92 14.13 -12.99
N GLY A 151 -5.71 14.59 -13.33
CA GLY A 151 -4.68 13.73 -13.93
C GLY A 151 -4.33 12.56 -13.04
N ASN A 152 -4.13 12.80 -11.74
CA ASN A 152 -3.84 11.74 -10.77
C ASN A 152 -5.01 10.75 -10.66
N ILE A 153 -6.25 11.21 -10.61
CA ILE A 153 -7.44 10.34 -10.59
C ILE A 153 -7.44 9.42 -11.83
N VAL A 154 -7.18 9.96 -13.02
CA VAL A 154 -7.12 9.18 -14.26
C VAL A 154 -5.94 8.19 -14.24
N GLY A 155 -4.74 8.65 -13.89
CA GLY A 155 -3.54 7.81 -13.82
C GLY A 155 -3.70 6.62 -12.87
N GLY A 156 -4.13 6.86 -11.64
CA GLY A 156 -4.26 5.80 -10.63
C GLY A 156 -5.57 5.01 -10.70
N GLY A 157 -6.65 5.64 -11.15
CA GLY A 157 -7.98 5.04 -11.21
C GLY A 157 -8.19 4.22 -12.47
N LEU A 158 -7.90 4.79 -13.64
CA LEU A 158 -8.12 4.14 -14.93
C LEU A 158 -6.93 3.24 -15.32
N PHE A 159 -5.73 3.80 -15.47
CA PHE A 159 -4.59 3.05 -16.02
C PHE A 159 -4.07 1.95 -15.10
N VAL A 160 -4.26 2.09 -13.79
CA VAL A 160 -3.86 1.07 -12.82
C VAL A 160 -5.08 0.38 -12.24
N GLY A 161 -5.96 1.10 -11.52
CA GLY A 161 -7.11 0.49 -10.84
C GLY A 161 -8.03 -0.34 -11.75
N ALA A 162 -8.43 0.21 -12.90
CA ALA A 162 -9.30 -0.47 -13.85
C ALA A 162 -8.57 -1.55 -14.65
N ALA A 163 -7.32 -1.31 -15.05
CA ALA A 163 -6.52 -2.31 -15.78
C ALA A 163 -6.29 -3.58 -14.93
N TYR A 164 -5.85 -3.42 -13.68
CA TYR A 164 -5.65 -4.57 -12.78
C TYR A 164 -6.97 -5.25 -12.41
N TRP A 165 -8.04 -4.48 -12.23
CA TRP A 165 -9.37 -5.06 -12.05
C TRP A 165 -9.78 -5.92 -13.25
N TYR A 166 -9.58 -5.40 -14.47
CA TYR A 166 -9.91 -6.12 -15.69
C TYR A 166 -9.11 -7.42 -15.82
N LEU A 167 -7.81 -7.38 -15.54
CA LEU A 167 -6.92 -8.53 -15.72
C LEU A 167 -7.11 -9.64 -14.67
N TYR A 168 -7.42 -9.29 -13.41
CA TYR A 168 -7.38 -10.25 -12.30
C TYR A 168 -8.72 -10.51 -11.62
N LEU A 169 -9.70 -9.63 -11.75
CA LEU A 169 -10.94 -9.68 -10.97
C LEU A 169 -12.20 -9.84 -11.84
N THR A 170 -12.07 -9.78 -13.16
CA THR A 170 -13.22 -10.03 -14.05
C THR A 170 -13.52 -11.53 -14.08
N GLY A 171 -14.73 -11.91 -13.66
CA GLY A 171 -15.18 -13.30 -13.61
C GLY A 171 -15.10 -13.96 -12.22
N GLU A 172 -14.47 -13.32 -11.23
CA GLU A 172 -14.49 -13.83 -9.86
C GLU A 172 -15.76 -13.43 -9.11
N VAL A 173 -16.36 -14.41 -8.40
CA VAL A 173 -17.51 -14.18 -7.52
C VAL A 173 -17.06 -13.36 -6.33
N GLY A 174 -17.80 -12.31 -5.99
CA GLY A 174 -17.40 -11.40 -4.92
C GLY A 174 -17.31 -12.08 -3.55
N VAL A 175 -16.09 -12.32 -3.06
CA VAL A 175 -15.76 -12.66 -1.65
C VAL A 175 -16.38 -11.65 -0.66
N SER A 176 -17.39 -12.01 0.13
CA SER A 176 -18.03 -11.10 1.08
C SER A 176 -17.00 -10.47 2.05
N VAL A 177 -16.87 -9.15 2.06
CA VAL A 177 -16.01 -8.46 3.03
C VAL A 177 -16.84 -8.18 4.28
N GLY A 178 -16.68 -9.01 5.31
CA GLY A 178 -17.23 -8.73 6.63
C GLY A 178 -16.36 -7.70 7.34
N PHE A 179 -16.89 -6.50 7.58
CA PHE A 179 -16.23 -5.53 8.46
C PHE A 179 -16.54 -5.87 9.91
N ASP A 180 -15.86 -6.86 10.47
CA ASP A 180 -15.95 -7.14 11.90
C ASP A 180 -15.06 -6.16 12.67
N THR A 181 -15.61 -4.97 12.95
CA THR A 181 -14.91 -3.88 13.65
C THR A 181 -14.77 -4.12 15.15
N GLY A 182 -15.30 -5.24 15.67
CA GLY A 182 -15.32 -5.55 17.09
C GLY A 182 -14.04 -6.23 17.62
N SER A 183 -13.17 -6.76 16.74
CA SER A 183 -12.01 -7.53 17.17
C SER A 183 -10.68 -6.81 16.90
N LEU A 184 -9.82 -6.76 17.91
CA LEU A 184 -8.45 -6.25 17.80
C LEU A 184 -7.65 -6.99 16.70
N ALA A 185 -7.95 -8.27 16.48
CA ALA A 185 -7.32 -9.07 15.45
C ALA A 185 -7.63 -8.53 14.04
N THR A 186 -8.87 -8.12 13.78
CA THR A 186 -9.31 -7.58 12.49
C THR A 186 -8.70 -6.20 12.22
N ALA A 187 -8.56 -5.37 13.26
CA ALA A 187 -7.86 -4.09 13.18
C ALA A 187 -6.35 -4.26 12.91
N MET A 188 -5.74 -5.31 13.47
CA MET A 188 -4.34 -5.66 13.21
C MET A 188 -4.13 -6.28 11.82
N GLU A 189 -5.11 -7.01 11.29
CA GLU A 189 -5.07 -7.63 9.96
C GLU A 189 -5.17 -6.59 8.84
N ALA A 190 -5.96 -5.53 9.04
CA ALA A 190 -6.12 -4.44 8.07
C ALA A 190 -4.89 -3.52 7.94
N GLY A 191 -3.93 -3.59 8.89
CA GLY A 191 -2.78 -2.69 8.98
C GLY A 191 -1.39 -3.33 8.82
N GLY A 192 -1.29 -4.65 8.68
CA GLY A 192 -0.02 -5.37 8.74
C GLY A 192 0.42 -6.01 7.43
N PRO A 193 1.73 -6.05 7.10
CA PRO A 193 2.21 -6.94 6.05
C PRO A 193 2.13 -8.39 6.58
N MET A 194 1.47 -9.24 5.80
CA MET A 194 1.35 -10.70 5.95
C MET A 194 0.25 -11.25 6.87
N ARG A 195 -0.62 -12.02 6.20
CA ARG A 195 -1.26 -13.27 6.63
C ARG A 195 -0.53 -13.95 7.80
N LYS A 196 -1.25 -14.08 8.92
CA LYS A 196 -1.20 -15.29 9.75
C LYS A 196 -2.52 -16.01 9.52
N SER A 197 -2.51 -17.12 8.79
CA SER A 197 -3.63 -18.06 8.86
C SER A 197 -3.64 -18.66 10.27
N PRO A 198 -4.67 -18.44 11.09
CA PRO A 198 -4.80 -19.17 12.34
C PRO A 198 -5.24 -20.59 11.97
N THR A 199 -4.34 -21.56 12.15
CA THR A 199 -4.71 -22.97 12.19
C THR A 199 -5.42 -23.20 13.52
N GLU A 200 -6.68 -22.77 13.62
CA GLU A 200 -7.48 -23.01 14.82
C GLU A 200 -8.00 -24.45 14.76
N LYS A 201 -7.23 -25.37 15.35
CA LYS A 201 -7.75 -26.67 15.80
C LYS A 201 -8.86 -26.39 16.83
N LYS A 202 -10.10 -26.22 16.36
CA LYS A 202 -11.27 -26.30 17.24
C LYS A 202 -11.39 -27.75 17.72
N ARG A 203 -10.91 -27.95 18.94
CA ARG A 203 -11.26 -29.08 19.79
C ARG A 203 -12.76 -29.10 20.00
N ASP A 204 -13.28 -30.30 20.05
CA ASP A 204 -14.67 -30.68 20.28
C ASP A 204 -15.32 -29.91 21.43
N ALA A 205 -16.45 -29.27 21.14
CA ALA A 205 -17.47 -28.96 22.12
C ALA A 205 -18.83 -29.13 21.43
N GLN A 206 -19.46 -30.27 21.73
CA GLN A 206 -20.86 -30.56 21.41
C GLN A 206 -21.76 -29.41 21.87
N HIS A 207 -22.59 -28.91 20.95
CA HIS A 207 -23.95 -28.52 21.29
C HIS A 207 -24.86 -28.74 20.08
N GLN A 208 -25.74 -29.74 20.21
CA GLN A 208 -26.85 -29.99 19.31
C GLN A 208 -27.87 -28.85 19.41
N ASN A 209 -28.30 -28.28 18.28
CA ASN A 209 -29.67 -28.45 17.78
C ASN A 209 -29.94 -27.67 16.48
N GLY A 210 -30.40 -28.41 15.45
CA GLY A 210 -31.42 -27.96 14.49
C GLY A 210 -30.96 -27.51 13.10
N GLY A 211 -31.01 -28.41 12.10
CA GLY A 211 -31.28 -28.04 10.71
C GLY A 211 -30.43 -28.72 9.62
N THR A 212 -30.86 -29.91 9.21
CA THR A 212 -30.73 -30.58 7.88
C THR A 212 -29.38 -30.63 7.14
N ILE A 213 -28.99 -31.86 6.84
CA ILE A 213 -27.76 -32.36 6.20
C ILE A 213 -27.89 -32.29 4.67
N VAL A 214 -26.84 -31.86 3.96
CA VAL A 214 -26.46 -32.42 2.66
C VAL A 214 -24.99 -32.82 2.78
N GLY A 215 -24.75 -34.12 2.85
CA GLY A 215 -23.42 -34.70 2.96
C GLY A 215 -22.75 -34.71 1.59
N VAL A 216 -21.55 -34.16 1.53
CA VAL A 216 -20.55 -34.47 0.50
C VAL A 216 -19.41 -35.15 1.25
N ASP A 217 -19.00 -36.32 0.75
CA ASP A 217 -18.02 -37.20 1.40
C ASP A 217 -16.69 -36.48 1.68
N PRO A 218 -16.03 -36.70 2.83
CA PRO A 218 -14.84 -35.92 3.25
C PRO A 218 -13.53 -36.30 2.54
N GLU A 219 -13.55 -37.28 1.63
CA GLU A 219 -12.34 -37.85 1.04
C GLU A 219 -11.98 -37.26 -0.35
N GLU A 220 -12.91 -36.61 -1.06
CA GLU A 220 -12.61 -36.03 -2.38
C GLU A 220 -12.07 -34.59 -2.33
N GLU A 221 -12.34 -33.80 -1.29
CA GLU A 221 -11.84 -32.41 -1.19
C GLU A 221 -10.35 -32.29 -0.80
N GLN A 222 -9.73 -33.36 -0.28
CA GLN A 222 -8.34 -33.28 0.18
C GLN A 222 -7.30 -33.27 -0.95
N GLN A 223 -7.69 -33.63 -2.18
CA GLN A 223 -6.75 -33.71 -3.31
C GLN A 223 -6.74 -32.46 -4.21
N GLU A 224 -7.82 -31.67 -4.29
CA GLU A 224 -7.87 -30.53 -5.23
C GLU A 224 -7.48 -29.16 -4.66
N GLN A 225 -7.43 -28.97 -3.34
CA GLN A 225 -7.13 -27.65 -2.75
C GLN A 225 -5.67 -27.38 -2.37
N ARG A 226 -4.71 -28.18 -2.82
CA ARG A 226 -3.30 -28.07 -2.38
C ARG A 226 -2.26 -27.82 -3.46
N GLN A 227 -2.61 -27.11 -4.52
CA GLN A 227 -1.59 -26.54 -5.42
C GLN A 227 -1.87 -25.06 -5.72
N LEU A 228 -1.27 -24.17 -4.91
CA LEU A 228 -0.97 -22.83 -5.37
C LEU A 228 0.20 -22.92 -6.37
N PRO A 229 0.19 -22.17 -7.48
CA PRO A 229 1.30 -22.18 -8.43
C PRO A 229 2.58 -21.76 -7.72
N GLN A 230 3.55 -22.69 -7.66
CA GLN A 230 4.86 -22.43 -7.09
C GLN A 230 5.56 -21.35 -7.93
N SER A 231 5.68 -20.14 -7.38
CA SER A 231 6.71 -19.20 -7.82
C SER A 231 8.07 -19.85 -7.55
N GLY A 232 8.81 -20.12 -8.63
CA GLY A 232 9.96 -21.02 -8.70
C GLY A 232 11.21 -20.60 -7.93
N SER A 233 11.12 -20.45 -6.61
CA SER A 233 12.27 -20.57 -5.73
C SER A 233 11.82 -21.09 -4.36
N GLN A 234 12.12 -22.36 -4.08
CA GLN A 234 12.06 -22.91 -2.71
C GLN A 234 13.26 -22.42 -1.88
N MET A 235 13.59 -21.13 -1.96
CA MET A 235 14.63 -20.54 -1.12
C MET A 235 13.98 -19.84 0.06
N MET A 236 14.04 -20.50 1.22
CA MET A 236 13.85 -19.85 2.52
C MET A 236 15.03 -18.94 2.79
N SER A 237 14.79 -17.70 3.25
CA SER A 237 15.88 -16.84 3.74
C SER A 237 16.56 -17.49 4.94
N ALA A 238 17.82 -17.14 5.21
CA ALA A 238 18.58 -17.70 6.34
C ALA A 238 17.82 -17.57 7.68
N ILE A 239 17.16 -16.43 7.88
CA ILE A 239 16.32 -16.17 9.07
C ILE A 239 15.05 -17.02 9.05
N GLY A 240 14.46 -17.27 7.88
CA GLY A 240 13.30 -18.16 7.71
C GLY A 240 13.62 -19.63 7.99
N ARG A 241 14.87 -20.08 7.79
CA ARG A 241 15.34 -21.41 8.21
C ARG A 241 15.57 -21.50 9.71
N GLU A 242 16.04 -20.43 10.35
CA GLU A 242 16.26 -20.43 11.80
C GLU A 242 14.94 -20.38 12.60
N LEU A 243 13.89 -19.79 12.02
CA LEU A 243 12.56 -19.67 12.62
C LEU A 243 11.55 -20.70 12.11
N SER A 244 11.92 -21.59 11.19
CA SER A 244 11.05 -22.68 10.77
C SER A 244 10.87 -23.70 11.90
N ASP A 245 9.71 -24.36 11.96
CA ASP A 245 9.40 -25.38 12.97
C ASP A 245 10.42 -26.54 13.02
N ASP A 246 11.15 -26.75 11.93
CA ASP A 246 12.23 -27.75 11.81
C ASP A 246 13.57 -27.30 12.45
N SER A 247 13.68 -26.05 12.89
CA SER A 247 14.89 -25.49 13.50
C SER A 247 15.11 -26.04 14.92
N PRO A 248 16.35 -26.42 15.30
CA PRO A 248 16.66 -26.86 16.66
C PRO A 248 16.44 -25.75 17.72
N TYR A 249 16.29 -24.50 17.28
CA TYR A 249 16.02 -23.33 18.14
C TYR A 249 14.52 -23.07 18.36
N ALA A 250 13.65 -23.56 17.47
CA ALA A 250 12.19 -23.46 17.62
C ALA A 250 11.62 -24.42 18.67
N LYS A 251 12.38 -25.47 19.03
CA LYS A 251 11.99 -26.47 20.02
C LYS A 251 12.21 -25.98 21.45
N THR A 252 11.26 -26.28 22.33
CA THR A 252 11.35 -25.94 23.76
C THR A 252 12.50 -26.70 24.44
N HIS A 253 13.03 -26.19 25.55
CA HIS A 253 14.15 -26.83 26.26
C HIS A 253 13.83 -28.29 26.66
N ALA A 254 12.58 -28.60 26.99
CA ALA A 254 12.13 -29.96 27.30
C ALA A 254 12.20 -30.92 26.09
N GLU A 255 11.98 -30.42 24.87
CA GLU A 255 12.06 -31.22 23.64
C GLU A 255 13.51 -31.50 23.24
N ARG A 256 14.43 -30.56 23.46
CA ARG A 256 15.87 -30.77 23.23
C ARG A 256 16.46 -31.86 24.13
N VAL A 257 16.03 -31.92 25.39
CA VAL A 257 16.48 -32.94 26.35
C VAL A 257 15.94 -34.35 26.04
N LYS A 258 14.75 -34.44 25.40
CA LYS A 258 14.20 -35.73 24.94
C LYS A 258 14.93 -36.28 23.73
N LEU A 259 15.34 -35.43 22.78
CA LEU A 259 16.12 -35.82 21.61
C LEU A 259 17.52 -36.33 21.98
N GLY A 260 18.16 -35.74 22.99
CA GLY A 260 19.49 -36.17 23.47
C GLY A 260 19.50 -37.45 24.32
N LYS A 261 18.35 -38.08 24.59
CA LYS A 261 18.26 -39.31 25.39
C LYS A 261 17.88 -40.56 24.58
N GLY A 262 17.78 -40.44 23.26
CA GLY A 262 17.37 -41.53 22.35
C GLY A 262 18.50 -42.30 21.66
N GLU A 263 19.76 -41.86 21.76
CA GLU A 263 20.91 -42.58 21.18
C GLU A 263 21.50 -43.52 22.24
N SER A 264 21.15 -44.82 22.17
CA SER A 264 21.86 -45.87 22.87
C SER A 264 23.26 -46.04 22.25
N PRO A 265 24.32 -46.15 23.06
CA PRO A 265 25.69 -46.27 22.54
C PRO A 265 25.99 -47.72 22.18
N ASP A 266 25.57 -48.19 21.01
CA ASP A 266 26.01 -49.47 20.45
C ASP A 266 26.00 -49.40 18.91
N GLU A 267 27.06 -48.81 18.34
CA GLU A 267 27.69 -49.26 17.07
C GLU A 267 28.86 -48.33 16.71
N LYS A 268 30.05 -48.63 17.23
CA LYS A 268 31.32 -48.30 16.58
C LYS A 268 32.32 -49.42 16.85
N VAL A 269 32.37 -50.39 15.94
CA VAL A 269 33.56 -51.16 15.57
C VAL A 269 33.59 -51.24 14.05
#